data_AF-A0A5U8SVC8-F1
#
_entry.id   AF-A0A5U8SVC8-F1
#
_cell.length_a   1.000
_cell.length_b   1.000
_cell.length_c   1.000
_cell.angle_alpha   90.00
_cell.angle_beta   90.00
_cell.angle_gamma   90.00
#
_symmetry.space_group_name_H-M   'P 1'
#
loop_
_entity.id
_entity.type
_entity.pdbx_description
1 polymer ?
#
loop_
_entity_poly.entity_id
_entity_poly.type
_entity_poly.pdbx_seq_one_letter_code
_entity_poly.pdbx_strand_id
1 'polypeptide(L)' 'LRQVLKEKRIRDGSGFTYDESLLASQLLAFCEGMLSRFVRSEFKYRPTQEFEARWPLILAQLQ' A
#
# COMPACT_ATOMS: atom_id res chain seq x y z
N LEU A 1 3.23 -4.34 -7.77
CA LEU A 1 2.91 -2.96 -7.31
C LEU A 1 3.52 -1.89 -8.22
N ARG A 2 4.85 -1.86 -8.40
CA ARG A 2 5.52 -0.85 -9.23
C ARG A 2 4.97 -0.75 -10.67
N GLN A 3 4.75 -1.89 -11.33
CA GLN A 3 4.18 -1.92 -12.67
C GLN A 3 2.76 -1.34 -12.72
N VAL A 4 1.89 -1.71 -11.78
CA VAL A 4 0.51 -1.20 -11.68
C VAL A 4 0.50 0.33 -11.51
N LEU A 5 1.39 0.87 -10.69
CA LEU A 5 1.52 2.33 -10.50
C LEU A 5 2.00 3.03 -11.78
N LYS A 6 2.96 2.44 -12.51
CA LYS A 6 3.43 2.97 -13.80
C LYS A 6 2.35 2.93 -14.89
N GLU A 7 1.51 1.91 -14.89
CA GLU A 7 0.41 1.80 -15.84
C GLU A 7 -0.65 2.88 -15.63
N LYS A 8 -0.88 3.34 -14.39
CA LYS A 8 -1.77 4.49 -14.12
C LYS A 8 -1.32 5.73 -14.89
N ARG A 9 -0.02 6.05 -14.85
CA ARG A 9 0.56 7.18 -15.59
C ARG A 9 0.30 7.08 -17.09
N ILE A 10 0.36 5.87 -17.64
CA ILE A 10 0.14 5.61 -19.07
C ILE A 10 -1.36 5.73 -19.43
N ARG A 11 -2.26 5.25 -18.57
CA ARG A 11 -3.72 5.24 -18.81
C ARG A 11 -4.38 6.60 -18.59
N ASP A 12 -4.02 7.29 -17.51
CA ASP A 12 -4.70 8.52 -17.08
C ASP A 12 -3.95 9.79 -17.54
N GLY A 13 -2.75 9.65 -18.09
CA GLY A 13 -1.89 10.75 -18.52
C GLY A 13 -1.28 11.58 -17.38
N SER A 14 -1.80 11.45 -16.16
CA SER A 14 -1.26 12.04 -14.94
C SER A 14 -0.47 11.00 -14.14
N GLY A 15 0.80 11.31 -13.85
CA GLY A 15 1.62 10.54 -12.91
C GLY A 15 1.25 10.84 -11.46
N PHE A 16 1.92 10.14 -10.54
CA PHE A 16 1.88 10.47 -9.12
C PHE A 16 2.82 11.63 -8.80
N THR A 17 2.56 12.35 -7.70
CA THR A 17 3.47 13.40 -7.20
C THR A 17 4.84 12.83 -6.79
N TYR A 18 4.84 11.61 -6.26
CA TYR A 18 6.03 10.89 -5.81
C TYR A 18 6.45 9.80 -6.80
N ASP A 19 7.73 9.41 -6.75
CA ASP A 19 8.28 8.31 -7.56
C ASP A 19 7.52 7.00 -7.32
N GLU A 20 7.14 6.31 -8.40
CA GLU A 20 6.32 5.10 -8.31
C GLU A 20 7.05 3.94 -7.63
N SER A 21 8.39 3.94 -7.61
CA SER A 21 9.19 2.95 -6.88
C SER A 21 9.13 3.19 -5.37
N LEU A 22 9.14 4.46 -4.93
CA LEU A 22 8.95 4.84 -3.53
C LEU A 22 7.54 4.48 -3.05
N LEU A 23 6.52 4.80 -3.84
CA LEU A 23 5.14 4.43 -3.51
C LEU A 23 4.96 2.90 -3.45
N ALA A 24 5.57 2.18 -4.39
CA ALA A 24 5.55 0.71 -4.37
C ALA A 24 6.23 0.13 -3.12
N SER A 25 7.39 0.67 -2.71
CA SER A 25 8.07 0.19 -1.50
C SER A 25 7.27 0.48 -0.24
N GLN A 26 6.63 1.66 -0.17
CA GLN A 26 5.78 2.04 0.95
C GLN A 26 4.58 1.09 1.12
N LEU A 27 3.89 0.78 0.02
CA LEU A 27 2.79 -0.20 0.03
C LEU A 27 3.27 -1.60 0.46
N LEU A 28 4.47 -2.00 0.01
CA LEU A 28 5.05 -3.29 0.37
C LEU A 28 5.38 -3.35 1.88
N ALA A 29 6.03 -2.31 2.40
CA ALA A 29 6.36 -2.18 3.83
C ALA A 29 5.10 -2.20 4.72
N PHE A 30 4.00 -1.59 4.27
CA PHE A 30 2.72 -1.70 4.96
C PHE A 30 2.23 -3.15 5.04
N CYS A 31 2.20 -3.87 3.91
CA CYS A 31 1.80 -5.28 3.87
C CYS A 31 2.69 -6.16 4.77
N GLU A 32 4.01 -5.97 4.70
CA GLU A 32 4.97 -6.68 5.55
C GLU A 32 4.74 -6.38 7.04
N GLY A 33 4.48 -5.13 7.40
CA GLY A 33 4.16 -4.74 8.77
C GLY A 33 2.90 -5.43 9.30
N MET A 34 1.86 -5.52 8.47
CA MET A 34 0.61 -6.21 8.83
C MET A 34 0.83 -7.72 9.01
N LEU A 35 1.58 -8.37 8.11
CA LEU A 35 1.91 -9.79 8.21
C LEU A 35 2.82 -10.08 9.42
N SER A 36 3.83 -9.24 9.64
CA SER A 36 4.72 -9.34 10.81
C SER A 36 3.96 -9.21 12.12
N ARG A 37 3.01 -8.26 12.21
CA ARG A 37 2.13 -8.11 13.38
C ARG A 37 1.25 -9.33 13.57
N PHE A 38 0.68 -9.87 12.50
CA PHE A 38 -0.16 -11.07 12.55
C PHE A 38 0.60 -12.27 13.13
N VAL A 39 1.80 -12.55 12.61
CA VAL A 39 2.67 -13.64 13.10
C VAL A 39 3.08 -13.42 14.56
N ARG A 40 3.57 -12.23 14.92
CA ARG A 40 3.98 -11.91 16.30
C ARG A 40 2.84 -11.94 17.31
N SER A 41 1.60 -11.83 16.85
CA SER A 41 0.41 -11.90 17.68
C SER A 41 -0.19 -13.30 17.78
N GLU A 42 0.55 -14.33 17.34
CA GLU A 42 0.05 -15.71 17.26
C GLU A 42 -1.28 -15.77 16.51
N PHE A 43 -1.34 -15.06 15.38
CA PHE A 43 -2.50 -14.99 14.49
C PHE A 43 -3.74 -14.28 15.06
N LYS A 44 -3.63 -13.58 16.19
CA LYS A 44 -4.72 -12.84 16.81
C LYS A 44 -5.14 -11.59 16.01
N TYR A 45 -4.18 -10.82 15.49
CA TYR A 45 -4.46 -9.60 14.72
C TYR A 45 -4.47 -9.88 13.22
N ARG A 46 -5.67 -10.07 12.64
CA ARG A 46 -5.81 -10.37 11.21
C ARG A 46 -5.33 -9.19 10.35
N PRO A 47 -4.53 -9.42 9.29
CA PRO A 47 -4.04 -8.35 8.41
C PRO A 47 -5.13 -7.51 7.74
N THR A 48 -6.32 -8.09 7.55
CA THR A 48 -7.47 -7.42 6.90
C THR A 48 -8.38 -6.69 7.90
N GLN A 49 -8.08 -6.77 9.20
CA GLN A 49 -8.85 -6.06 10.21
C GLN A 49 -8.79 -4.55 9.97
N GLU A 50 -9.95 -3.90 9.90
CA GLU A 50 -10.12 -2.47 9.65
C GLU A 50 -9.54 -1.99 8.30
N PHE A 51 -9.43 -2.88 7.30
CA PHE A 51 -8.89 -2.50 5.99
C PHE A 51 -9.62 -1.30 5.37
N GLU A 52 -10.95 -1.26 5.45
CA GLU A 52 -11.78 -0.15 4.93
C GLU A 52 -11.44 1.20 5.57
N ALA A 53 -11.04 1.22 6.85
CA ALA A 53 -10.62 2.44 7.52
C ALA A 53 -9.15 2.80 7.21
N ARG A 54 -8.31 1.80 6.95
CA ARG A 54 -6.88 1.98 6.64
C ARG A 54 -6.65 2.41 5.20
N TRP A 55 -7.46 1.91 4.27
CA TRP A 55 -7.28 2.15 2.84
C TRP A 55 -7.32 3.64 2.45
N PRO A 56 -8.24 4.48 2.96
CA PRO A 56 -8.20 5.92 2.73
C PRO A 56 -6.90 6.59 3.18
N LEU A 57 -6.31 6.13 4.30
CA LEU A 57 -5.04 6.65 4.82
C LEU A 57 -3.86 6.29 3.91
N ILE A 58 -3.90 5.09 3.30
CA ILE A 58 -2.90 4.64 2.33
C ILE A 58 -3.08 5.41 1.02
N LEU A 59 -4.32 5.59 0.55
CA LEU A 59 -4.62 6.37 -0.65
C LEU A 59 -4.15 7.82 -0.54
N ALA A 60 -4.24 8.44 0.64
CA ALA A 60 -3.73 9.79 0.87
C ALA A 60 -2.21 9.90 0.66
N GLN A 61 -1.46 8.80 0.75
CA GLN A 61 -0.02 8.77 0.44
C GLN A 61 0.27 8.64 -1.05
N LEU A 62 -0.75 8.31 -1.86
CA LEU A 62 -0.67 8.13 -3.32
C LEU A 62 -1.18 9.35 -4.09
N GLN A 63 -1.37 10.51 -3.46
CA GLN A 63 -1.67 11.78 -4.13
C GLN A 63 -0.37 12.52 -4.43
#